data_AF-A0A8J7VYX5-F1
#
_entry.id   AF-A0A8J7VYX5-F1
#
_cell.length_a   1.000
_cell.length_b   1.000
_cell.length_c   1.000
_cell.angle_alpha   90.00
_cell.angle_beta   90.00
_cell.angle_gamma   90.00
#
_symmetry.space_group_name_H-M   'P 1'
#
loop_
_entity.id
_entity.type
_entity.pdbx_description
1 polymer ?
#
loop_
_entity_poly.entity_id
_entity_poly.type
_entity_poly.pdbx_seq_one_letter_code
_entity_poly.pdbx_strand_id
1 'polypeptide(L)'
;MKLIYVASPYAGDVEKNITFARRACRYVMEQGHAFFAPHLLYPQILDDTDPEERKAGMKFGIRILEICDELWVCGDRISMGMEAEIELAKQLGIPIRYVSEEQILGNMQEEGKEIRIIQEGRVKIEKAYPQDSQGMRSMTGLR
;
A
#
# COMPACT_ATOMS: atom_id res chain seq x y z
N MET A 1 -9.27 -5.68 14.93
CA MET A 1 -8.38 -4.97 14.00
C MET A 1 -6.99 -5.59 14.14
N LYS A 2 -6.35 -5.97 13.02
CA LYS A 2 -5.01 -6.56 12.99
C LYS A 2 -4.00 -5.57 12.41
N LEU A 3 -2.72 -5.75 12.73
CA LEU A 3 -1.59 -5.09 12.09
C LEU A 3 -0.99 -6.03 11.03
N ILE A 4 -1.10 -5.64 9.77
CA ILE A 4 -0.70 -6.46 8.63
C ILE A 4 0.62 -5.97 8.05
N TYR A 5 1.58 -6.89 7.90
CA TYR A 5 2.76 -6.63 7.09
C TYR A 5 2.40 -6.81 5.61
N VAL A 6 2.62 -5.80 4.78
CA VAL A 6 2.32 -5.85 3.34
C VAL A 6 3.60 -6.09 2.56
N ALA A 7 3.68 -7.24 1.90
CA ALA A 7 4.75 -7.62 0.99
C ALA A 7 4.25 -7.53 -0.45
N SER A 8 4.94 -6.75 -1.29
CA SER A 8 4.67 -6.66 -2.73
C SER A 8 5.97 -6.36 -3.47
N PRO A 9 6.04 -6.58 -4.80
CA PRO A 9 7.22 -6.21 -5.57
C PRO A 9 7.56 -4.73 -5.40
N TYR A 10 8.85 -4.43 -5.25
CA TYR A 10 9.36 -3.04 -5.21
C TYR A 10 10.37 -2.79 -6.33
N ALA A 11 11.41 -3.62 -6.43
CA ALA A 11 12.44 -3.50 -7.47
C ALA A 11 11.93 -3.80 -8.90
N GLY A 12 12.63 -3.28 -9.90
CA GLY A 12 12.25 -3.34 -11.31
C GLY A 12 11.57 -2.04 -11.74
N ASP A 13 10.32 -2.12 -12.21
CA ASP A 13 9.50 -0.94 -12.50
C ASP A 13 8.99 -0.30 -11.19
N VAL A 14 9.86 0.48 -10.56
CA VAL A 14 9.65 1.04 -9.21
C VAL A 14 8.39 1.91 -9.15
N GLU A 15 8.10 2.73 -10.16
CA GLU A 15 6.94 3.62 -10.15
C GLU A 15 5.62 2.84 -10.19
N LYS A 16 5.55 1.83 -11.08
CA LYS A 16 4.40 0.91 -11.14
C LYS A 16 4.24 0.14 -9.83
N ASN A 17 5.34 -0.37 -9.29
CA ASN A 17 5.35 -1.15 -8.07
C ASN A 17 4.93 -0.34 -6.83
N ILE A 18 5.40 0.91 -6.70
CA ILE A 18 4.95 1.83 -5.65
C ILE A 18 3.44 2.08 -5.75
N THR A 19 2.94 2.30 -6.96
CA THR A 19 1.50 2.49 -7.19
C THR A 19 0.70 1.26 -6.76
N PHE A 20 1.16 0.06 -7.14
CA PHE A 20 0.54 -1.19 -6.73
C PHE A 20 0.59 -1.40 -5.21
N ALA A 21 1.75 -1.21 -4.58
CA ALA A 21 1.92 -1.35 -3.14
C ALA A 21 0.99 -0.40 -2.36
N ARG A 22 0.80 0.83 -2.83
CA ARG A 22 -0.17 1.78 -2.24
C ARG A 22 -1.60 1.28 -2.36
N ARG A 23 -1.96 0.63 -3.47
CA ARG A 23 -3.29 -0.01 -3.64
C ARG A 23 -3.45 -1.20 -2.70
N ALA A 24 -2.43 -2.04 -2.55
CA ALA A 24 -2.43 -3.14 -1.59
C ALA A 24 -2.62 -2.64 -0.14
N CYS A 25 -1.93 -1.56 0.25
CA CYS A 25 -2.12 -0.92 1.55
C CYS A 25 -3.56 -0.41 1.74
N ARG A 26 -4.15 0.24 0.71
CA ARG A 26 -5.55 0.67 0.73
C ARG A 26 -6.50 -0.52 0.91
N TYR A 27 -6.27 -1.61 0.17
CA TYR A 27 -7.05 -2.83 0.29
C TYR A 27 -7.05 -3.36 1.73
N VAL A 28 -5.88 -3.42 2.40
CA VAL A 28 -5.79 -3.81 3.82
C VAL A 28 -6.65 -2.90 4.71
N MET A 29 -6.61 -1.59 4.49
CA MET A 29 -7.44 -0.64 5.25
C MET A 29 -8.94 -0.90 5.05
N GLU A 30 -9.36 -1.17 3.82
CA GLU A 30 -10.75 -1.49 3.46
C GLU A 30 -11.23 -2.81 4.09
N GLN A 31 -10.32 -3.74 4.37
CA GLN A 31 -10.60 -4.95 5.16
C GLN A 31 -10.65 -4.67 6.68
N GLY A 32 -10.52 -3.42 7.13
CA GLY A 32 -10.62 -3.03 8.53
C GLY A 32 -9.35 -3.32 9.35
N HIS A 33 -8.18 -3.27 8.71
CA HIS A 33 -6.89 -3.56 9.36
C HIS A 33 -5.90 -2.39 9.19
N ALA A 34 -4.97 -2.27 10.15
CA ALA A 34 -3.81 -1.41 10.01
C ALA A 34 -2.73 -2.12 9.19
N PHE A 35 -1.81 -1.37 8.59
CA PHE A 35 -0.77 -1.94 7.74
C PHE A 35 0.62 -1.33 8.00
N PHE A 36 1.66 -2.08 7.63
CA PHE A 36 3.00 -1.57 7.44
C PHE A 36 3.61 -2.17 6.17
N ALA A 37 4.18 -1.32 5.31
CA ALA A 37 4.84 -1.71 4.06
C ALA A 37 6.28 -1.16 4.07
N PRO A 38 7.28 -1.91 4.54
CA PRO A 38 8.64 -1.39 4.73
C PRO A 38 9.27 -0.88 3.43
N HIS A 39 9.00 -1.57 2.33
CA HIS A 39 9.50 -1.22 1.00
C HIS A 39 8.95 0.10 0.46
N LEU A 40 7.86 0.64 1.04
CA LEU A 40 7.42 2.00 0.74
C LEU A 40 8.09 3.06 1.62
N LEU A 41 8.66 2.70 2.77
CA LEU A 41 9.20 3.66 3.74
C LEU A 41 10.73 3.72 3.71
N TYR A 42 11.39 2.59 3.96
CA TYR A 42 12.84 2.58 4.19
C TYR A 42 13.65 3.00 2.97
N PRO A 43 13.31 2.64 1.73
CA PRO A 43 14.04 3.13 0.55
C PRO A 43 13.94 4.66 0.32
N GLN A 44 13.04 5.37 1.01
CA GLN A 44 12.98 6.84 0.97
C GLN A 44 13.92 7.50 1.98
N ILE A 45 14.48 6.72 2.91
CA ILE A 45 15.28 7.20 4.05
C ILE A 45 16.70 6.63 3.98
N LEU A 46 16.84 5.39 3.50
CA LEU A 46 18.08 4.63 3.43
C LEU A 46 18.53 4.47 1.99
N ASP A 47 19.85 4.46 1.78
CA ASP A 47 20.50 4.13 0.51
C ASP A 47 20.72 2.61 0.40
N ASP A 48 19.91 1.97 -0.43
CA ASP A 48 20.02 0.53 -0.72
C ASP A 48 21.33 0.13 -1.43
N THR A 49 22.10 1.11 -1.94
CA THR A 49 23.44 0.87 -2.51
C THR A 49 24.54 0.86 -1.46
N ASP A 50 24.29 1.43 -0.27
CA ASP A 50 25.16 1.28 0.89
C ASP A 50 24.86 -0.05 1.61
N PRO A 51 25.84 -0.98 1.70
CA PRO A 51 25.64 -2.26 2.37
C PRO A 51 25.20 -2.17 3.83
N GLU A 52 25.66 -1.18 4.58
CA GLU A 52 25.30 -1.03 6.01
C GLU A 52 23.89 -0.47 6.18
N GLU A 53 23.50 0.51 5.37
CA GLU A 53 22.13 1.03 5.39
C GLU A 53 21.13 0.00 4.89
N ARG A 54 21.44 -0.72 3.81
CA ARG A 54 20.64 -1.85 3.32
C ARG A 54 20.43 -2.89 4.42
N LYS A 55 21.49 -3.26 5.13
CA LYS A 55 21.42 -4.21 6.25
C LYS A 55 20.58 -3.67 7.41
N ALA A 56 20.65 -2.37 7.69
CA ALA A 56 19.80 -1.72 8.68
C ALA A 56 18.31 -1.78 8.27
N GLY A 57 17.99 -1.43 7.02
CA GLY A 57 16.65 -1.50 6.46
C GLY A 57 16.05 -2.91 6.54
N MET A 58 16.83 -3.93 6.20
CA MET A 58 16.41 -5.33 6.36
C MET A 58 16.11 -5.68 7.83
N LYS A 59 16.99 -5.31 8.77
CA LYS A 59 16.76 -5.54 10.21
C LYS A 59 15.50 -4.83 10.72
N PHE A 60 15.23 -3.61 10.25
CA PHE A 60 14.02 -2.90 10.62
C PHE A 60 12.78 -3.61 10.08
N GLY A 61 12.81 -4.05 8.82
CA GLY A 61 11.74 -4.86 8.21
C GLY A 61 11.45 -6.13 9.01
N ILE A 62 12.49 -6.89 9.38
CA ILE A 62 12.39 -8.07 10.24
C ILE A 62 11.70 -7.74 11.56
N ARG A 63 12.16 -6.68 12.26
CA ARG A 63 11.60 -6.31 13.55
C ARG A 63 10.13 -5.88 13.46
N ILE A 64 9.73 -5.26 12.36
CA ILE A 64 8.32 -4.92 12.14
C ILE A 64 7.51 -6.16 11.83
N LEU A 65 8.01 -7.09 11.01
CA LEU A 65 7.31 -8.35 10.72
C LEU A 65 7.02 -9.13 12.01
N GLU A 66 7.98 -9.21 12.93
CA GLU A 66 7.81 -9.89 14.24
C GLU A 66 6.64 -9.36 15.10
N ILE A 67 6.25 -8.09 14.92
CA ILE A 67 5.15 -7.48 15.68
C ILE A 67 3.83 -7.43 14.91
N CYS A 68 3.83 -7.82 13.62
CA CYS A 68 2.61 -7.91 12.82
C CYS A 68 1.84 -9.19 13.14
N ASP A 69 0.51 -9.11 13.06
CA ASP A 69 -0.37 -10.25 13.27
C ASP A 69 -0.35 -11.23 12.09
N GLU A 70 -0.16 -10.72 10.87
CA GLU A 70 -0.10 -11.50 9.63
C GLU A 70 0.82 -10.86 8.59
N LEU A 71 1.33 -11.69 7.68
CA LEU A 71 1.97 -11.28 6.44
C LEU A 71 0.99 -11.41 5.27
N TRP A 72 0.69 -10.32 4.57
CA TRP A 72 -0.07 -10.35 3.33
C TRP A 72 0.87 -10.22 2.14
N VAL A 73 0.94 -11.27 1.34
CA VAL A 73 1.70 -11.34 0.09
C VAL A 73 0.78 -10.89 -1.03
N CYS A 74 1.06 -9.72 -1.58
CA CYS A 74 0.19 -9.01 -2.51
C CYS A 74 0.76 -9.05 -3.94
N GLY A 75 -0.09 -9.44 -4.88
CA GLY A 75 0.21 -9.53 -6.31
C GLY A 75 0.57 -10.94 -6.76
N ASP A 76 0.62 -11.12 -8.08
CA ASP A 76 0.73 -12.45 -8.69
C ASP A 76 2.18 -12.89 -8.92
N ARG A 77 3.14 -12.05 -8.53
CA ARG A 77 4.57 -12.29 -8.71
C ARG A 77 5.30 -12.13 -7.39
N ILE A 78 6.09 -13.14 -7.02
CA ILE A 78 6.92 -13.12 -5.82
C ILE A 78 8.32 -12.65 -6.20
N SER A 79 8.77 -11.54 -5.59
CA SER A 79 10.14 -11.05 -5.75
C SER A 79 11.09 -11.72 -4.75
N MET A 80 12.41 -11.62 -4.96
CA MET A 80 13.38 -12.17 -3.99
C MET A 80 13.22 -11.58 -2.58
N GLY A 81 12.86 -10.29 -2.48
CA GLY A 81 12.60 -9.67 -1.18
C GLY A 81 11.37 -10.27 -0.49
N MET A 82 10.31 -10.50 -1.25
CA MET A 82 9.09 -11.13 -0.74
C MET A 82 9.34 -12.57 -0.32
N GLU A 83 10.13 -13.34 -1.08
CA GLU A 83 10.50 -14.71 -0.71
C GLU A 83 11.19 -14.74 0.67
N ALA A 84 12.12 -13.81 0.93
CA ALA A 84 12.79 -13.70 2.22
C ALA A 84 11.80 -13.36 3.36
N GLU A 85 10.83 -12.48 3.12
CA GLU A 85 9.77 -12.14 4.08
C GLU A 85 8.84 -13.33 4.35
N ILE A 86 8.47 -14.08 3.31
CA ILE A 86 7.63 -15.29 3.40
C ILE A 86 8.33 -16.36 4.23
N GLU A 87 9.60 -16.65 3.93
CA GLU A 87 10.37 -17.65 4.67
C GLU A 87 10.54 -17.26 6.14
N LEU A 88 10.79 -15.99 6.42
CA LEU A 88 10.87 -15.49 7.79
C LEU A 88 9.52 -15.59 8.52
N ALA A 89 8.41 -15.22 7.88
CA ALA A 89 7.08 -15.36 8.47
C ALA A 89 6.77 -16.83 8.80
N LYS A 90 7.12 -17.77 7.92
CA LYS A 90 7.01 -19.22 8.19
C LYS A 90 7.83 -19.63 9.41
N GLN A 91 9.08 -19.18 9.51
CA GLN A 91 9.97 -19.48 10.65
C GLN A 91 9.42 -18.96 11.98
N LEU A 92 8.79 -17.78 11.96
CA LEU A 92 8.20 -17.16 13.14
C LEU A 92 6.79 -17.66 13.47
N GLY A 93 6.19 -18.51 12.62
CA GLY A 93 4.81 -18.96 12.77
C GLY A 93 3.77 -17.87 12.54
N ILE A 94 4.13 -16.80 11.83
CA ILE A 94 3.23 -15.70 11.47
C ILE A 94 2.32 -16.17 10.33
N PRO A 95 0.98 -16.08 10.46
CA PRO A 95 0.06 -16.45 9.40
C PRO A 95 0.31 -15.66 8.11
N ILE A 96 0.31 -16.38 6.98
CA ILE A 96 0.53 -15.80 5.66
C ILE A 96 -0.76 -15.86 4.84
N ARG A 97 -1.17 -14.73 4.27
CA ARG A 97 -2.28 -14.64 3.32
C ARG A 97 -1.78 -14.17 1.97
N TYR A 98 -2.17 -14.86 0.91
CA TYR A 98 -1.93 -14.43 -0.46
C TYR A 98 -3.14 -13.64 -0.98
N VAL A 99 -2.89 -12.51 -1.62
CA VAL A 99 -3.92 -11.64 -2.20
C VAL A 99 -3.51 -11.32 -3.64
N SER A 100 -4.32 -11.73 -4.61
CA SER A 100 -4.01 -11.54 -6.03
C SER A 100 -4.09 -10.08 -6.46
N GLU A 101 -3.44 -9.75 -7.57
CA GLU A 101 -3.57 -8.42 -8.19
C GLU A 101 -5.03 -8.13 -8.55
N GLU A 102 -5.77 -9.11 -9.06
CA GLU A 102 -7.21 -9.01 -9.35
C GLU A 102 -8.03 -8.62 -8.11
N GLN A 103 -7.78 -9.21 -6.95
CA GLN A 103 -8.50 -8.86 -5.71
C GLN A 103 -8.21 -7.42 -5.27
N ILE A 104 -6.96 -6.96 -5.42
CA ILE A 104 -6.53 -5.61 -5.02
C ILE A 104 -7.09 -4.56 -5.97
N LEU A 105 -7.17 -4.86 -7.27
CA LEU A 105 -7.66 -3.94 -8.30
C LEU A 105 -9.19 -3.97 -8.46
N GLY A 106 -9.82 -5.14 -8.27
CA GLY A 106 -11.25 -5.35 -8.49
C GLY A 106 -12.16 -4.86 -7.36
N ASN A 107 -11.60 -4.63 -6.16
CA ASN A 107 -12.38 -4.14 -5.00
C ASN A 107 -12.64 -2.63 -5.00
N MET A 108 -12.15 -1.87 -5.98
CA MET A 108 -12.53 -0.47 -6.12
C MET A 108 -13.80 -0.35 -6.97
N GLN A 109 -14.96 -0.35 -6.31
CA GLN A 109 -16.01 0.56 -6.77
C GLN A 109 -15.48 1.97 -6.53
N GLU A 110 -15.40 2.78 -7.58
CA GLU A 110 -14.95 4.17 -7.55
C GLU A 110 -15.83 5.01 -6.59
N GLU A 111 -15.54 5.00 -5.30
CA GLU A 111 -16.15 5.93 -4.36
C GLU A 111 -15.47 7.29 -4.52
N GLY A 112 -16.03 8.11 -5.42
CA GLY A 112 -15.80 9.54 -5.41
C GLY A 112 -16.07 10.07 -4.00
N LYS A 113 -15.05 10.64 -3.34
CA LYS A 113 -15.22 11.25 -2.03
C LYS A 113 -16.11 12.47 -2.19
N GLU A 114 -17.26 12.49 -1.53
CA GLU A 114 -18.07 13.70 -1.44
C GLU A 114 -17.34 14.72 -0.55
N ILE A 115 -16.84 15.78 -1.16
CA ILE A 115 -16.29 16.93 -0.47
C ILE A 115 -17.42 17.92 -0.24
N ARG A 116 -17.62 18.31 1.02
CA ARG A 116 -18.53 19.39 1.39
C ARG A 116 -17.73 20.70 1.40
N ILE A 117 -17.99 21.56 0.42
CA ILE A 117 -17.38 22.89 0.34
C ILE A 117 -18.38 23.90 0.89
N ILE A 118 -17.95 24.71 1.87
CA ILE A 118 -18.75 25.83 2.37
C ILE A 118 -18.33 27.09 1.61
N GLN A 119 -19.24 27.65 0.82
CA GLN A 119 -19.00 28.88 0.08
C GLN A 119 -20.20 29.81 0.29
N GLU A 120 -19.96 31.04 0.75
CA GLU A 120 -21.00 32.06 0.96
C GLU A 120 -22.18 31.57 1.85
N GLY A 121 -21.87 30.78 2.88
CA GLY A 121 -22.87 30.24 3.81
C GLY A 121 -23.74 29.11 3.24
N ARG A 122 -23.44 28.58 2.05
CA ARG A 122 -24.10 27.41 1.46
C ARG A 122 -23.14 26.21 1.40
N VAL A 123 -23.67 25.02 1.71
CA VAL A 123 -22.93 23.75 1.54
C VAL A 123 -23.11 23.27 0.10
N LYS A 124 -22.02 23.17 -0.66
CA LYS A 124 -21.97 22.44 -1.93
C LYS A 124 -21.37 21.06 -1.69
N ILE A 125 -21.99 20.04 -2.28
CA ILE A 125 -21.47 18.67 -2.27
C ILE A 125 -20.85 18.44 -3.65
N GLU A 126 -19.54 18.22 -3.70
CA GLU A 126 -18.81 17.89 -4.93
C GLU A 126 -18.24 16.49 -4.82
N LYS A 127 -18.36 15.69 -5.88
CA LYS A 127 -17.69 14.37 -5.96
C LYS A 127 -16.24 14.57 -6.40
N ALA A 128 -15.30 14.30 -5.50
CA ALA A 128 -13.89 14.27 -5.83
C ALA A 128 -13.50 12.84 -6.24
N TYR A 129 -13.20 12.68 -7.52
CA TYR A 129 -12.59 11.47 -8.06
C TYR A 129 -11.07 11.61 -7.97
N PRO A 130 -10.32 10.55 -7.58
CA PRO A 130 -8.87 10.55 -7.69
C PRO A 130 -8.50 10.81 -9.16
N GLN A 131 -7.75 11.87 -9.41
CA GLN A 131 -7.29 12.17 -10.75
C GLN A 131 -6.16 11.20 -11.12
N ASP A 132 -6.34 10.44 -12.20
CA ASP A 132 -5.21 9.92 -12.97
C ASP A 132 -4.36 11.10 -13.45
N SER A 133 -3.08 10.84 -13.71
CA SER A 133 -1.95 11.79 -13.80
C SER A 133 -2.01 12.90 -14.87
N GLN A 134 -3.18 13.38 -15.30
CA GLN A 134 -3.33 14.53 -16.19
C GLN A 134 -4.47 15.46 -15.75
N GLY A 135 -4.11 16.54 -15.05
CA GLY A 135 -4.72 17.86 -15.19
C GLY A 135 -6.15 18.06 -14.67
N MET A 136 -6.26 18.89 -13.63
CA MET A 136 -7.52 19.34 -13.03
C MET A 136 -8.44 20.02 -14.07
N ARG A 137 -9.61 19.44 -14.34
CA ARG A 137 -10.76 20.15 -14.95
C ARG A 137 -11.96 20.04 -14.03
N SER A 138 -12.40 21.17 -13.47
CA SER A 138 -13.70 21.25 -12.82
C SER A 138 -14.79 21.20 -13.91
N MET A 139 -15.71 20.23 -13.84
CA MET A 139 -16.99 20.34 -14.54
C MET A 139 -18.04 20.82 -13.57
N THR A 140 -18.37 22.10 -13.66
CA THR A 140 -19.51 22.71 -12.97
C THR A 140 -20.80 22.17 -13.58
N GLY A 141 -21.39 21.15 -12.95
CA GLY A 141 -22.77 20.76 -13.21
C GLY A 141 -23.72 21.66 -12.44
N LEU A 142 -24.36 22.61 -13.11
CA LEU A 142 -25.51 23.33 -12.55
C LEU A 142 -26.70 22.37 -12.39
N ARG A 143 -27.21 22.26 -11.16
CA ARG A 143 -28.63 22.05 -10.86
C ARG A 143 -29.03 22.95 -9.72
#